data_AF-J4KMM5-F1
#
_entry.id   AF-J4KMM5-F1
#
_cell.length_a   1.000
_cell.length_b   1.000
_cell.length_c   1.000
_cell.angle_alpha   90.00
_cell.angle_beta   90.00
_cell.angle_gamma   90.00
#
_symmetry.space_group_name_H-M   'P 1'
#
loop_
_entity.id
_entity.type
_entity.pdbx_description
1 polymer ?
#
loop_
_entity_poly.entity_id
_entity_poly.type
_entity_poly.pdbx_seq_one_letter_code
_entity_poly.pdbx_strand_id
1 'polypeptide(L)'
;MGLSLRALPSKQPYKSLIYLIVCTSVFFVLSRLYLTSNEDLLTLGTIQDSPETHELCASHGFTAYPATAAGSRRKIYDLTMINTELDWLEIRLDALYDEVDLFIIVESPKTFHGHSKPMIAKDNWDRFAKYHNKMLYHELEFPSSFHPHQTWDFEYLQRDASYEQVFPKLTGDRAPRLGDVLVVADVDEIPRPDTLRTLRACNFPRRLTLFSRFYYYSFQFQSIGPEWHHPQATFYDGQRTLTPNNLRAGRGGNFISRWRESGKYPNSSWHCSSCFDSMELFLNKMASFSHKWMNGAEYRDPERIANAVREGVDIWGRRSNKFERIENNQDLPALVRDDPRYAYLKDRSGESAGMKDYP
;
A
#
# COMPACT_ATOMS: atom_id res chain seq x y z
N MET A 1 39.06 -59.22 70.12
CA MET A 1 40.02 -58.55 69.22
C MET A 1 39.18 -57.86 68.15
N GLY A 2 38.98 -56.54 68.20
CA GLY A 2 39.76 -55.53 67.45
C GLY A 2 39.38 -55.59 65.95
N LEU A 3 38.92 -54.54 65.25
CA LEU A 3 39.22 -53.11 65.30
C LEU A 3 38.10 -52.27 64.65
N SER A 4 38.08 -51.00 65.06
CA SER A 4 37.39 -49.84 64.48
C SER A 4 37.90 -49.49 63.08
N LEU A 5 37.02 -48.94 62.21
CA LEU A 5 37.42 -48.07 61.10
C LEU A 5 36.45 -46.90 60.92
N ARG A 6 37.06 -45.74 60.71
CA ARG A 6 36.56 -44.37 60.81
C ARG A 6 35.68 -43.95 59.63
N ALA A 7 34.87 -42.93 59.90
CA ALA A 7 34.10 -42.15 58.94
C ALA A 7 34.96 -41.39 57.91
N LEU A 8 34.40 -41.21 56.71
CA LEU A 8 34.76 -40.19 55.73
C LEU A 8 33.46 -39.52 55.23
N PRO A 9 33.35 -38.18 55.19
CA PRO A 9 32.16 -37.51 54.68
C PRO A 9 32.25 -37.33 53.16
N SER A 10 31.32 -37.91 52.41
CA SER A 10 31.20 -37.64 50.97
C SER A 10 30.58 -36.25 50.74
N LYS A 11 31.41 -35.24 50.45
CA LYS A 11 30.93 -33.95 49.96
C LYS A 11 30.37 -34.11 48.55
N GLN A 12 29.11 -33.69 48.37
CA GLN A 12 28.36 -33.68 47.11
C GLN A 12 29.02 -32.75 46.08
N PRO A 13 29.57 -33.26 44.95
CA PRO A 13 30.20 -32.41 43.92
C PRO A 13 29.19 -31.71 43.00
N TYR A 14 27.89 -32.01 43.14
CA TYR A 14 26.86 -31.52 42.22
C TYR A 14 26.42 -30.08 42.48
N LYS A 15 26.46 -29.60 43.74
CA LYS A 15 26.00 -28.25 44.09
C LYS A 15 26.93 -27.16 43.58
N SER A 16 28.24 -27.40 43.59
CA SER A 16 29.25 -26.43 43.13
C SER A 16 29.21 -26.24 41.60
N LEU A 17 28.91 -27.30 40.84
CA LEU A 17 28.81 -27.25 39.38
C LEU A 17 27.57 -26.46 38.91
N ILE A 18 26.45 -26.61 39.61
CA ILE A 18 25.22 -25.84 39.33
C ILE A 18 25.46 -24.34 39.60
N TYR A 19 26.12 -24.00 40.72
CA TYR A 19 26.45 -22.60 41.02
C TYR A 19 27.36 -21.98 39.96
N LEU A 20 28.33 -22.72 39.42
CA LEU A 20 29.23 -22.21 38.39
C LEU A 20 28.49 -21.95 37.05
N ILE A 21 27.56 -22.83 36.68
CA ILE A 21 26.75 -22.69 35.45
C ILE A 21 25.75 -21.52 35.59
N VAL A 22 25.12 -21.36 36.76
CA VAL A 22 24.21 -20.24 37.03
C VAL A 22 24.97 -18.92 37.06
N CYS A 23 26.14 -18.85 37.71
CA CYS A 23 26.94 -17.63 37.74
C CYS A 23 27.46 -17.24 36.36
N THR A 24 27.94 -18.18 35.55
CA THR A 24 28.44 -17.89 34.19
C THR A 24 27.32 -17.44 33.24
N SER A 25 26.13 -18.05 33.33
CA SER A 25 24.97 -17.63 32.52
C SER A 25 24.41 -16.26 32.94
N VAL A 26 24.36 -15.97 34.25
CA VAL A 26 23.99 -14.64 34.76
C VAL A 26 25.03 -13.59 34.34
N PHE A 27 26.32 -13.91 34.38
CA PHE A 27 27.37 -12.99 33.93
C PHE A 27 27.33 -12.76 32.41
N PHE A 28 27.00 -13.79 31.62
CA PHE A 28 26.85 -13.65 30.17
C PHE A 28 25.64 -12.79 29.80
N VAL A 29 24.51 -12.97 30.50
CA VAL A 29 23.30 -12.14 30.33
C VAL A 29 23.55 -10.70 30.78
N LEU A 30 24.18 -10.50 31.94
CA LEU A 30 24.51 -9.16 32.43
C LEU A 30 25.56 -8.46 31.56
N SER A 31 26.55 -9.18 31.03
CA SER A 31 27.53 -8.59 30.09
C SER A 31 26.89 -8.24 28.75
N ARG A 32 25.94 -9.04 28.24
CA ARG A 32 25.18 -8.68 27.04
C ARG A 32 24.31 -7.46 27.27
N LEU A 33 23.69 -7.32 28.44
CA LEU A 33 22.91 -6.14 28.82
C LEU A 33 23.80 -4.89 29.03
N TYR A 34 25.07 -5.07 29.42
CA TYR A 34 26.03 -3.96 29.60
C TYR A 34 26.76 -3.57 28.30
N LEU A 35 26.90 -4.50 27.35
CA LEU A 35 27.61 -4.30 26.08
C LEU A 35 26.70 -3.86 24.92
N THR A 36 25.38 -3.96 25.06
CA THR A 36 24.44 -3.26 24.17
C THR A 36 24.37 -1.79 24.59
N SER A 37 24.84 -0.90 23.73
CA SER A 37 24.73 0.55 23.90
C SER A 37 23.27 0.95 24.21
N ASN A 38 23.01 1.33 25.47
CA ASN A 38 21.70 1.85 25.90
C ASN A 38 21.29 3.14 25.15
N GLU A 39 22.23 3.82 24.48
CA GLU A 39 22.01 5.05 23.73
C GLU A 39 21.12 4.84 22.48
N ASP A 40 21.26 3.72 21.75
CA ASP A 40 20.49 3.47 20.52
C ASP A 40 19.06 2.97 20.79
N LEU A 41 18.86 2.24 21.89
CA LEU A 41 17.55 1.71 22.27
C LEU A 41 16.65 2.78 22.89
N LEU A 42 17.24 3.69 23.68
CA LEU A 42 16.54 4.84 24.25
C LEU A 42 16.19 5.87 23.18
N THR A 43 17.05 6.10 22.19
CA THR A 43 16.76 7.03 21.08
C THR A 43 15.67 6.51 20.14
N LEU A 44 15.61 5.20 19.82
CA LEU A 44 14.49 4.66 19.05
C LEU A 44 13.16 4.64 19.83
N GLY A 45 13.20 4.37 21.13
CA GLY A 45 12.02 4.37 22.00
C GLY A 45 11.44 5.78 22.24
N THR A 46 12.28 6.82 22.32
CA THR A 46 11.84 8.21 22.52
C THR A 46 11.30 8.85 21.24
N ILE A 47 11.70 8.40 20.05
CA ILE A 47 11.15 8.91 18.78
C ILE A 47 9.68 8.51 18.58
N GLN A 48 9.24 7.37 19.12
CA GLN A 48 7.86 6.86 18.91
C GLN A 48 6.83 7.31 19.95
N ASP A 49 7.25 7.76 21.14
CA ASP A 49 6.37 8.35 22.16
C ASP A 49 6.83 9.77 22.49
N SER A 50 6.96 10.59 21.43
CA SER A 50 7.43 11.97 21.51
C SER A 50 6.24 12.95 21.55
N PRO A 51 6.36 14.11 22.23
CA PRO A 51 5.33 15.15 22.19
C PRO A 51 4.93 15.55 20.76
N GLU A 52 5.90 15.56 19.83
CA GLU A 52 5.68 15.88 18.41
C GLU A 52 4.79 14.83 17.73
N THR A 53 4.95 13.54 18.08
CA THR A 53 4.09 12.46 17.56
C THR A 53 2.66 12.62 18.05
N HIS A 54 2.47 12.95 19.33
CA HIS A 54 1.14 13.20 19.89
C HIS A 54 0.48 14.43 19.25
N GLU A 55 1.24 15.50 19.03
CA GLU A 55 0.76 16.71 18.35
C GLU A 55 0.38 16.43 16.89
N LEU A 56 1.23 15.70 16.15
CA LEU A 56 0.94 15.26 14.78
C LEU A 56 -0.38 14.49 14.74
N CYS A 57 -0.54 13.47 15.59
CA CYS A 57 -1.74 12.66 15.60
C CYS A 57 -2.99 13.47 15.99
N ALA A 58 -2.89 14.32 17.02
CA ALA A 58 -3.98 15.18 17.44
C ALA A 58 -4.42 16.15 16.33
N SER A 59 -3.47 16.70 15.57
CA SER A 59 -3.75 17.60 14.44
C SER A 59 -4.56 16.92 13.32
N HIS A 60 -4.49 15.60 13.23
CA HIS A 60 -5.24 14.77 12.29
C HIS A 60 -6.44 14.07 12.93
N GLY A 61 -6.79 14.37 14.18
CA GLY A 61 -7.93 13.77 14.88
C GLY A 61 -7.70 12.32 15.31
N PHE A 62 -6.44 11.92 15.46
CA PHE A 62 -5.99 10.59 15.87
C PHE A 62 -5.22 10.65 17.20
N THR A 63 -4.91 9.48 17.75
CA THR A 63 -4.02 9.35 18.93
C THR A 63 -2.71 8.69 18.54
N ALA A 64 -1.63 8.92 19.27
CA ALA A 64 -0.35 8.28 19.00
C ALA A 64 -0.46 6.74 19.07
N TYR A 65 0.10 6.06 18.09
CA TYR A 65 0.27 4.61 18.09
C TYR A 65 1.42 4.26 19.04
N PRO A 66 1.25 3.32 19.98
CA PRO A 66 2.26 3.05 21.00
C PRO A 66 3.55 2.53 20.38
N ALA A 67 4.68 3.02 20.90
CA ALA A 67 6.00 2.44 20.62
C ALA A 67 5.98 0.94 20.95
N THR A 68 6.51 0.10 20.06
CA THR A 68 6.59 -1.33 20.36
C THR A 68 7.65 -1.56 21.43
N ALA A 69 7.43 -2.50 22.35
CA ALA A 69 8.44 -2.87 23.37
C ALA A 69 9.78 -3.35 22.76
N ALA A 70 9.76 -3.74 21.48
CA ALA A 70 10.92 -4.15 20.70
C ALA A 70 11.64 -2.98 19.98
N GLY A 71 11.19 -1.72 20.16
CA GLY A 71 11.76 -0.54 19.49
C GLY A 71 11.58 -0.53 17.96
N SER A 72 10.82 -1.47 17.44
CA SER A 72 10.71 -1.69 16.00
C SER A 72 9.65 -0.78 15.36
N ARG A 73 10.04 -0.10 14.28
CA ARG A 73 9.16 0.80 13.51
C ARG A 73 7.94 0.03 12.98
N ARG A 74 6.73 0.57 13.14
CA ARG A 74 5.49 0.04 12.56
C ARG A 74 5.64 0.00 11.04
N LYS A 75 5.38 -1.15 10.42
CA LYS A 75 5.56 -1.34 8.97
C LYS A 75 4.35 -0.86 8.20
N ILE A 76 4.58 -0.44 6.96
CA ILE A 76 3.56 -0.11 5.98
C ILE A 76 3.70 -1.06 4.79
N TYR A 77 2.63 -1.80 4.53
CA TYR A 77 2.45 -2.63 3.36
C TYR A 77 1.58 -1.88 2.36
N ASP A 78 2.07 -1.81 1.13
CA ASP A 78 1.35 -1.23 0.00
C ASP A 78 0.83 -2.36 -0.90
N LEU A 79 -0.50 -2.50 -1.00
CA LEU A 79 -1.16 -3.62 -1.67
C LEU A 79 -1.80 -3.07 -2.95
N THR A 80 -1.18 -3.37 -4.09
CA THR A 80 -1.55 -2.75 -5.37
C THR A 80 -1.71 -3.79 -6.47
N MET A 81 -2.78 -3.64 -7.25
CA MET A 81 -2.99 -4.40 -8.48
C MET A 81 -2.40 -3.64 -9.67
N ILE A 82 -1.80 -4.36 -10.60
CA ILE A 82 -1.30 -3.78 -11.86
C ILE A 82 -1.87 -4.52 -13.06
N ASN A 83 -2.09 -3.77 -14.16
CA ASN A 83 -2.45 -4.31 -15.45
C ASN A 83 -1.43 -3.91 -16.53
N THR A 84 -1.47 -2.65 -16.97
CA THR A 84 -0.62 -2.10 -18.05
C THR A 84 0.05 -0.78 -17.66
N GLU A 85 -0.24 -0.26 -16.47
CA GLU A 85 0.07 1.10 -16.04
C GLU A 85 1.47 1.23 -15.43
N LEU A 86 2.51 0.88 -16.20
CA LEU A 86 3.91 0.89 -15.72
C LEU A 86 4.38 2.28 -15.25
N ASP A 87 3.93 3.34 -15.91
CA ASP A 87 4.23 4.73 -15.53
C ASP A 87 3.65 5.06 -14.15
N TRP A 88 2.40 4.67 -13.89
CA TRP A 88 1.77 4.85 -12.59
C TRP A 88 2.44 4.00 -11.50
N LEU A 89 2.91 2.81 -11.83
CA LEU A 89 3.70 2.01 -10.89
C LEU A 89 5.01 2.73 -10.54
N GLU A 90 5.72 3.31 -11.51
CA GLU A 90 6.96 4.05 -11.25
C GLU A 90 6.69 5.28 -10.37
N ILE A 91 5.66 6.08 -10.71
CA ILE A 91 5.26 7.26 -9.93
C ILE A 91 4.89 6.87 -8.49
N ARG A 92 4.12 5.79 -8.33
CA ARG A 92 3.73 5.27 -7.02
C ARG A 92 4.95 4.84 -6.20
N LEU A 93 5.83 4.03 -6.78
CA LEU A 93 7.04 3.57 -6.11
C LEU A 93 7.89 4.76 -5.67
N ASP A 94 8.10 5.73 -6.55
CA ASP A 94 8.87 6.94 -6.25
C ASP A 94 8.28 7.73 -5.08
N ALA A 95 6.99 8.04 -5.17
CA ALA A 95 6.30 8.86 -4.17
C ALA A 95 6.30 8.19 -2.78
N LEU A 96 6.17 6.87 -2.73
CA LEU A 96 5.94 6.15 -1.47
C LEU A 96 7.20 5.48 -0.91
N TYR A 97 8.32 5.47 -1.64
CA TYR A 97 9.48 4.62 -1.34
C TYR A 97 10.02 4.79 0.08
N ASP A 98 10.10 6.03 0.58
CA ASP A 98 10.63 6.32 1.92
C ASP A 98 9.68 5.89 3.04
N GLU A 99 8.38 5.82 2.73
CA GLU A 99 7.32 5.55 3.71
C GLU A 99 6.70 4.17 3.59
N VAL A 100 7.10 3.34 2.64
CA VAL A 100 6.64 1.95 2.53
C VAL A 100 7.76 1.02 2.93
N ASP A 101 7.41 -0.07 3.61
CA ASP A 101 8.35 -1.12 4.01
C ASP A 101 8.30 -2.31 3.03
N LEU A 102 7.13 -2.59 2.44
CA LEU A 102 6.98 -3.59 1.38
C LEU A 102 5.85 -3.21 0.40
N PHE A 103 6.19 -3.10 -0.88
CA PHE A 103 5.27 -3.02 -2.00
C PHE A 103 4.89 -4.43 -2.47
N ILE A 104 3.62 -4.79 -2.38
CA ILE A 104 3.06 -6.04 -2.87
C ILE A 104 2.29 -5.72 -4.16
N ILE A 105 2.88 -6.13 -5.28
CA ILE A 105 2.38 -5.84 -6.62
C ILE A 105 1.81 -7.11 -7.20
N VAL A 106 0.48 -7.12 -7.39
CA VAL A 106 -0.25 -8.28 -7.90
C VAL A 106 -0.62 -8.08 -9.36
N GLU A 107 -0.15 -8.97 -10.23
CA GLU A 107 -0.50 -8.99 -11.65
C GLU A 107 -1.27 -10.27 -12.01
N SER A 108 -2.36 -10.12 -12.76
CA SER A 108 -3.15 -11.25 -13.26
C SER A 108 -2.75 -11.60 -14.70
N PRO A 109 -2.72 -12.88 -15.12
CA PRO A 109 -2.63 -13.28 -16.53
C PRO A 109 -3.97 -13.13 -17.29
N LYS A 110 -5.02 -12.64 -16.61
CA LYS A 110 -6.34 -12.40 -17.19
C LYS A 110 -6.82 -10.97 -16.95
N THR A 111 -7.55 -10.40 -17.92
CA THR A 111 -8.34 -9.17 -17.72
C THR A 111 -9.53 -9.44 -16.80
N PHE A 112 -10.23 -8.40 -16.34
CA PHE A 112 -11.46 -8.59 -15.55
C PHE A 112 -12.62 -9.20 -16.35
N HIS A 113 -12.49 -9.23 -17.68
CA HIS A 113 -13.38 -9.97 -18.58
C HIS A 113 -12.99 -11.45 -18.75
N GLY A 114 -11.90 -11.90 -18.13
CA GLY A 114 -11.42 -13.29 -18.16
C GLY A 114 -10.56 -13.65 -19.38
N HIS A 115 -10.33 -12.69 -20.28
CA HIS A 115 -9.45 -12.88 -21.44
C HIS A 115 -7.99 -12.93 -20.99
N SER A 116 -7.21 -13.81 -21.61
CA SER A 116 -5.76 -13.86 -21.36
C SER A 116 -5.11 -12.53 -21.76
N LYS A 117 -4.12 -12.10 -20.97
CA LYS A 117 -3.33 -10.91 -21.24
C LYS A 117 -1.83 -11.18 -21.00
N PRO A 118 -0.93 -10.42 -21.64
CA PRO A 118 0.49 -10.48 -21.32
C PRO A 118 0.76 -10.02 -19.87
N MET A 119 1.93 -10.42 -19.35
CA MET A 119 2.40 -10.10 -18.02
C MET A 119 3.34 -8.89 -18.09
N ILE A 120 2.76 -7.73 -18.43
CA ILE A 120 3.49 -6.49 -18.70
C ILE A 120 4.40 -6.07 -17.53
N ALA A 121 3.94 -6.20 -16.28
CA ALA A 121 4.77 -5.83 -15.13
C ALA A 121 5.94 -6.81 -14.92
N LYS A 122 5.69 -8.11 -15.10
CA LYS A 122 6.72 -9.15 -15.07
C LYS A 122 7.79 -8.94 -16.15
N ASP A 123 7.34 -8.71 -17.37
CA ASP A 123 8.20 -8.59 -18.55
C ASP A 123 9.04 -7.29 -18.51
N ASN A 124 8.62 -6.30 -17.72
CA ASN A 124 9.32 -5.02 -17.56
C ASN A 124 9.84 -4.82 -16.12
N TRP A 125 10.01 -5.89 -15.35
CA TRP A 125 10.35 -5.77 -13.93
C TRP A 125 11.67 -5.03 -13.67
N ASP A 126 12.63 -5.16 -14.58
CA ASP A 126 13.93 -4.49 -14.52
C ASP A 126 13.83 -2.96 -14.60
N ARG A 127 12.74 -2.42 -15.17
CA ARG A 127 12.45 -0.96 -15.14
C ARG A 127 12.43 -0.41 -13.72
N PHE A 128 12.10 -1.25 -12.74
CA PHE A 128 11.93 -0.85 -11.34
C PHE A 128 13.13 -1.24 -10.45
N ALA A 129 14.28 -1.59 -11.02
CA ALA A 129 15.45 -2.11 -10.31
C ALA A 129 15.84 -1.28 -9.07
N LYS A 130 15.74 0.05 -9.14
CA LYS A 130 16.06 0.97 -8.04
C LYS A 130 15.16 0.80 -6.80
N TYR A 131 14.00 0.15 -6.92
CA TYR A 131 13.02 -0.05 -5.86
C TYR A 131 12.94 -1.52 -5.37
N HIS A 132 13.66 -2.45 -6.02
CA HIS A 132 13.48 -3.90 -5.84
C HIS A 132 13.68 -4.40 -4.40
N ASN A 133 14.50 -3.72 -3.60
CA ASN A 133 14.73 -4.07 -2.18
C ASN A 133 13.43 -4.09 -1.35
N LYS A 134 12.46 -3.25 -1.71
CA LYS A 134 11.15 -3.15 -1.05
C LYS A 134 10.00 -3.70 -1.90
N MET A 135 10.26 -4.29 -3.06
CA MET A 135 9.20 -4.81 -3.93
C MET A 135 9.05 -6.32 -3.80
N LEU A 136 7.80 -6.76 -3.93
CA LEU A 136 7.41 -8.15 -4.06
C LEU A 136 6.41 -8.26 -5.20
N TYR A 137 6.82 -8.97 -6.25
CA TYR A 137 5.96 -9.35 -7.36
C TYR A 137 5.16 -10.60 -7.00
N HIS A 138 3.86 -10.60 -7.29
CA HIS A 138 3.00 -11.77 -7.20
C HIS A 138 2.17 -11.95 -8.47
N GLU A 139 2.38 -13.06 -9.16
CA GLU A 139 1.51 -13.51 -10.25
C GLU A 139 0.27 -14.18 -9.65
N LEU A 140 -0.91 -13.72 -10.04
CA LEU A 140 -2.17 -14.19 -9.48
C LEU A 140 -2.36 -15.70 -9.71
N GLU A 141 -2.51 -16.45 -8.62
CA GLU A 141 -2.88 -17.86 -8.67
C GLU A 141 -4.42 -17.99 -8.71
N PHE A 142 -4.94 -18.81 -9.62
CA PHE A 142 -6.36 -19.11 -9.73
C PHE A 142 -6.68 -20.41 -8.99
N PRO A 143 -7.43 -20.36 -7.86
CA PRO A 143 -7.86 -21.57 -7.17
C PRO A 143 -8.73 -22.45 -8.09
N SER A 144 -8.67 -23.77 -7.91
CA SER A 144 -9.52 -24.71 -8.67
C SER A 144 -11.01 -24.49 -8.44
N SER A 145 -11.39 -23.89 -7.30
CA SER A 145 -12.76 -23.51 -6.95
C SER A 145 -13.21 -22.18 -7.57
N PHE A 146 -12.35 -21.48 -8.31
CA PHE A 146 -12.68 -20.20 -8.90
C PHE A 146 -13.53 -20.36 -10.17
N HIS A 147 -14.84 -20.12 -10.00
CA HIS A 147 -15.82 -20.14 -11.08
C HIS A 147 -16.51 -18.77 -11.16
N PRO A 148 -15.96 -17.82 -11.93
CA PRO A 148 -16.47 -16.45 -11.97
C PRO A 148 -17.82 -16.38 -12.71
N HIS A 149 -18.76 -15.61 -12.16
CA HIS A 149 -20.06 -15.32 -12.75
C HIS A 149 -20.13 -13.90 -13.33
N GLN A 150 -19.29 -12.99 -12.83
CA GLN A 150 -19.25 -11.59 -13.24
C GLN A 150 -17.81 -11.06 -13.30
N THR A 151 -17.61 -9.92 -13.97
CA THR A 151 -16.28 -9.31 -14.16
C THR A 151 -15.59 -8.96 -12.84
N TRP A 152 -16.37 -8.49 -11.86
CA TRP A 152 -15.89 -8.18 -10.52
C TRP A 152 -15.28 -9.37 -9.79
N ASP A 153 -15.60 -10.62 -10.15
CA ASP A 153 -15.03 -11.78 -9.47
C ASP A 153 -13.51 -11.91 -9.75
N PHE A 154 -13.08 -11.55 -10.96
CA PHE A 154 -11.65 -11.47 -11.31
C PHE A 154 -10.95 -10.35 -10.55
N GLU A 155 -11.57 -9.17 -10.51
CA GLU A 155 -11.06 -8.02 -9.76
C GLU A 155 -10.94 -8.35 -8.26
N TYR A 156 -11.95 -9.02 -7.71
CA TYR A 156 -11.95 -9.45 -6.31
C TYR A 156 -10.82 -10.44 -6.04
N LEU A 157 -10.69 -11.49 -6.86
CA LEU A 157 -9.62 -12.47 -6.70
C LEU A 157 -8.23 -11.79 -6.74
N GLN A 158 -7.99 -10.91 -7.72
CA GLN A 158 -6.72 -10.21 -7.83
C GLN A 158 -6.45 -9.32 -6.63
N ARG A 159 -7.45 -8.60 -6.13
CA ARG A 159 -7.30 -7.68 -5.01
C ARG A 159 -6.99 -8.42 -3.71
N ASP A 160 -7.76 -9.45 -3.40
CA ASP A 160 -7.58 -10.23 -2.16
C ASP A 160 -6.29 -11.05 -2.17
N ALA A 161 -5.73 -11.40 -3.35
CA ALA A 161 -4.49 -12.18 -3.44
C ALA A 161 -3.30 -11.52 -2.74
N SER A 162 -3.24 -10.18 -2.74
CA SER A 162 -2.22 -9.42 -1.99
C SER A 162 -2.20 -9.77 -0.49
N TYR A 163 -3.33 -10.19 0.07
CA TYR A 163 -3.45 -10.64 1.45
C TYR A 163 -3.50 -12.17 1.51
N GLU A 164 -4.47 -12.82 0.86
CA GLU A 164 -4.75 -14.25 1.00
C GLU A 164 -3.67 -15.16 0.39
N GLN A 165 -2.97 -14.72 -0.65
CA GLN A 165 -1.95 -15.53 -1.33
C GLN A 165 -0.52 -15.13 -0.93
N VAL A 166 -0.29 -13.85 -0.61
CA VAL A 166 1.04 -13.33 -0.30
C VAL A 166 1.33 -13.34 1.21
N PHE A 167 0.46 -12.81 2.07
CA PHE A 167 0.76 -12.65 3.51
C PHE A 167 1.12 -13.97 4.21
N PRO A 168 0.44 -15.11 3.94
CA PRO A 168 0.81 -16.39 4.54
C PRO A 168 2.23 -16.87 4.19
N LYS A 169 2.81 -16.35 3.10
CA LYS A 169 4.16 -16.70 2.62
C LYS A 169 5.24 -15.74 3.14
N LEU A 170 4.86 -14.62 3.79
CA LEU A 170 5.81 -13.65 4.32
C LEU A 170 6.43 -14.15 5.63
N THR A 171 7.76 -14.10 5.70
CA THR A 171 8.55 -14.56 6.86
C THR A 171 9.61 -13.53 7.26
N GLY A 172 10.18 -13.71 8.46
CA GLY A 172 11.23 -12.82 8.99
C GLY A 172 10.77 -11.36 9.08
N ASP A 173 11.63 -10.44 8.68
CA ASP A 173 11.37 -9.00 8.75
C ASP A 173 10.19 -8.55 7.88
N ARG A 174 9.87 -9.33 6.83
CA ARG A 174 8.72 -9.08 5.95
C ARG A 174 7.39 -9.59 6.52
N ALA A 175 7.40 -10.42 7.56
CA ALA A 175 6.16 -10.93 8.17
C ALA A 175 5.39 -9.83 8.90
N PRO A 176 4.05 -9.74 8.73
CA PRO A 176 3.25 -8.70 9.36
C PRO A 176 3.15 -8.91 10.86
N ARG A 177 3.06 -7.81 11.61
CA ARG A 177 2.83 -7.81 13.07
C ARG A 177 1.57 -7.03 13.37
N LEU A 178 0.97 -7.32 14.54
CA LEU A 178 -0.24 -6.65 14.97
C LEU A 178 -0.05 -5.13 14.95
N GLY A 179 -0.98 -4.45 14.29
CA GLY A 179 -0.97 -3.03 14.08
C GLY A 179 -0.26 -2.57 12.81
N ASP A 180 0.61 -3.34 12.15
CA ASP A 180 1.25 -2.89 10.90
C ASP A 180 0.20 -2.42 9.87
N VAL A 181 0.49 -1.35 9.13
CA VAL A 181 -0.47 -0.66 8.24
C VAL A 181 -0.58 -1.39 6.92
N LEU A 182 -1.81 -1.54 6.42
CA LEU A 182 -2.11 -2.09 5.10
C LEU A 182 -2.83 -1.01 4.31
N VAL A 183 -2.26 -0.61 3.17
CA VAL A 183 -2.91 0.30 2.22
C VAL A 183 -3.36 -0.50 1.00
N VAL A 184 -4.65 -0.45 0.69
CA VAL A 184 -5.25 -1.14 -0.45
C VAL A 184 -5.69 -0.10 -1.46
N ALA A 185 -5.03 -0.10 -2.62
CA ALA A 185 -5.18 0.93 -3.62
C ALA A 185 -5.11 0.36 -5.04
N ASP A 186 -5.81 1.00 -5.97
CA ASP A 186 -5.47 0.87 -7.38
C ASP A 186 -4.16 1.66 -7.65
N VAL A 187 -3.43 1.31 -8.71
CA VAL A 187 -2.06 1.83 -8.95
C VAL A 187 -2.01 3.34 -9.12
N ASP A 188 -3.06 3.94 -9.65
CA ASP A 188 -3.28 5.38 -9.87
C ASP A 188 -3.91 6.10 -8.66
N GLU A 189 -4.19 5.40 -7.56
CA GLU A 189 -4.65 5.95 -6.27
C GLU A 189 -3.45 6.05 -5.30
N ILE A 190 -2.70 7.15 -5.33
CA ILE A 190 -1.42 7.32 -4.63
C ILE A 190 -1.62 8.08 -3.31
N PRO A 191 -1.44 7.45 -2.13
CA PRO A 191 -1.37 8.16 -0.86
C PRO A 191 -0.29 9.24 -0.84
N ARG A 192 -0.52 10.31 -0.11
CA ARG A 192 0.54 11.29 0.13
C ARG A 192 1.58 10.70 1.09
N PRO A 193 2.88 11.02 0.95
CA PRO A 193 3.90 10.57 1.90
C PRO A 193 3.55 10.93 3.35
N ASP A 194 3.07 12.16 3.57
CA ASP A 194 2.64 12.66 4.88
C ASP A 194 1.49 11.83 5.45
N THR A 195 0.55 11.37 4.61
CA THR A 195 -0.52 10.45 5.03
C THR A 195 0.08 9.15 5.56
N LEU A 196 1.06 8.55 4.86
CA LEU A 196 1.69 7.33 5.33
C LEU A 196 2.48 7.55 6.64
N ARG A 197 3.15 8.70 6.80
CA ARG A 197 3.78 9.06 8.09
C ARG A 197 2.76 9.12 9.22
N THR A 198 1.61 9.76 9.00
CA THR A 198 0.50 9.81 9.97
C THR A 198 -0.02 8.41 10.29
N LEU A 199 -0.28 7.56 9.28
CA LEU A 199 -0.75 6.20 9.52
C LEU A 199 0.27 5.35 10.29
N ARG A 200 1.56 5.61 10.11
CA ARG A 200 2.62 4.96 10.86
C ARG A 200 2.61 5.36 12.33
N ALA A 201 2.49 6.66 12.57
CA ALA A 201 2.63 7.28 13.88
C ALA A 201 1.36 7.20 14.74
N CYS A 202 0.19 7.04 14.13
CA CYS A 202 -1.09 7.23 14.80
C CYS A 202 -1.98 5.98 14.79
N ASN A 203 -2.79 5.83 15.83
CA ASN A 203 -3.97 4.96 15.81
C ASN A 203 -5.03 5.57 14.90
N PHE A 204 -5.58 4.76 14.00
CA PHE A 204 -6.65 5.17 13.11
C PHE A 204 -7.75 4.10 13.07
N PRO A 205 -8.99 4.45 12.68
CA PRO A 205 -10.08 3.49 12.57
C PRO A 205 -9.74 2.32 11.65
N ARG A 206 -10.18 1.10 12.02
CA ARG A 206 -9.88 -0.13 11.26
C ARG A 206 -10.30 -0.07 9.79
N ARG A 207 -11.29 0.75 9.44
CA ARG A 207 -11.70 1.04 8.07
C ARG A 207 -11.49 2.52 7.81
N LEU A 208 -10.32 2.89 7.32
CA LEU A 208 -10.04 4.28 6.99
C LEU A 208 -10.16 4.49 5.49
N THR A 209 -11.05 5.39 5.07
CA THR A 209 -11.05 5.89 3.69
C THR A 209 -10.05 7.03 3.59
N LEU A 210 -9.05 6.85 2.73
CA LEU A 210 -8.12 7.90 2.33
C LEU A 210 -8.74 8.63 1.15
N PHE A 211 -9.31 9.81 1.37
CA PHE A 211 -9.94 10.56 0.29
C PHE A 211 -8.89 11.17 -0.62
N SER A 212 -9.04 10.92 -1.91
CA SER A 212 -8.15 11.44 -2.94
C SER A 212 -8.69 12.72 -3.55
N ARG A 213 -7.79 13.68 -3.77
CA ARG A 213 -8.00 14.69 -4.79
C ARG A 213 -8.09 14.00 -6.14
N PHE A 214 -9.22 14.19 -6.80
CA PHE A 214 -9.56 13.46 -8.01
C PHE A 214 -9.23 14.29 -9.25
N TYR A 215 -8.34 13.76 -10.07
CA TYR A 215 -7.90 14.31 -11.33
C TYR A 215 -8.31 13.38 -12.48
N TYR A 216 -8.43 13.97 -13.67
CA TYR A 216 -8.90 13.27 -14.84
C TYR A 216 -8.02 13.60 -16.05
N TYR A 217 -7.52 12.58 -16.74
CA TYR A 217 -6.57 12.66 -17.87
C TYR A 217 -5.17 13.26 -17.56
N SER A 218 -5.07 14.25 -16.68
CA SER A 218 -3.85 14.86 -16.15
C SER A 218 -4.14 15.59 -14.83
N PHE A 219 -3.10 16.09 -14.16
CA PHE A 219 -3.23 16.97 -12.98
C PHE A 219 -3.76 18.38 -13.31
N GLN A 220 -4.13 18.66 -14.57
CA GLN A 220 -4.82 19.90 -14.94
C GLN A 220 -6.30 19.85 -14.65
N PHE A 221 -6.96 18.69 -14.72
CA PHE A 221 -8.42 18.63 -14.62
C PHE A 221 -8.84 18.00 -13.30
N GLN A 222 -9.10 18.85 -12.31
CA GLN A 222 -9.57 18.40 -11.00
C GLN A 222 -11.09 18.28 -11.01
N SER A 223 -11.63 17.21 -10.44
CA SER A 223 -13.07 17.01 -10.32
C SER A 223 -13.71 18.05 -9.40
N ILE A 224 -14.83 18.60 -9.85
CA ILE A 224 -15.70 19.47 -9.05
C ILE A 224 -16.70 18.58 -8.32
N GLY A 225 -16.65 18.55 -6.98
CA GLY A 225 -17.57 17.76 -6.16
C GLY A 225 -16.88 17.08 -4.98
N PRO A 226 -17.47 16.00 -4.43
CA PRO A 226 -16.85 15.26 -3.35
C PRO A 226 -15.53 14.61 -3.80
N GLU A 227 -14.57 14.51 -2.87
CA GLU A 227 -13.32 13.78 -3.10
C GLU A 227 -13.59 12.31 -3.44
N TRP A 228 -12.65 11.71 -4.18
CA TRP A 228 -12.71 10.30 -4.51
C TRP A 228 -12.50 9.47 -3.24
N HIS A 229 -13.38 8.51 -2.99
CA HIS A 229 -13.50 7.81 -1.70
C HIS A 229 -12.56 6.59 -1.60
N HIS A 230 -11.39 6.69 -2.22
CA HIS A 230 -10.35 5.67 -2.25
C HIS A 230 -8.98 6.36 -2.38
N PRO A 231 -7.88 5.72 -1.93
CA PRO A 231 -7.75 4.32 -1.49
C PRO A 231 -8.26 4.04 -0.06
N GLN A 232 -8.09 2.81 0.43
CA GLN A 232 -8.42 2.43 1.80
C GLN A 232 -7.17 2.04 2.60
N ALA A 233 -7.19 2.30 3.90
CA ALA A 233 -6.23 1.78 4.85
C ALA A 233 -6.90 0.97 5.96
N THR A 234 -6.19 -0.06 6.40
CA THR A 234 -6.49 -0.85 7.60
C THR A 234 -5.18 -1.17 8.32
N PHE A 235 -5.25 -1.99 9.35
CA PHE A 235 -4.06 -2.51 10.03
C PHE A 235 -4.19 -4.03 10.21
N TYR A 236 -3.05 -4.69 10.29
CA TYR A 236 -2.98 -6.12 10.52
C TYR A 236 -3.46 -6.43 11.94
N ASP A 237 -4.48 -7.27 12.06
CA ASP A 237 -5.13 -7.63 13.32
C ASP A 237 -5.32 -9.16 13.38
N GLY A 238 -4.33 -9.89 12.87
CA GLY A 238 -4.33 -11.35 12.77
C GLY A 238 -5.55 -11.84 11.99
N GLN A 239 -6.30 -12.78 12.57
CA GLN A 239 -7.52 -13.34 11.96
C GLN A 239 -8.65 -12.31 11.77
N ARG A 240 -8.56 -11.16 12.44
CA ARG A 240 -9.53 -10.06 12.28
C ARG A 240 -9.09 -9.04 11.24
N THR A 241 -7.97 -9.23 10.53
CA THR A 241 -7.62 -8.29 9.46
C THR A 241 -8.73 -8.29 8.40
N LEU A 242 -9.11 -7.10 7.91
CA LEU A 242 -10.07 -7.02 6.82
C LEU A 242 -9.37 -7.39 5.51
N THR A 243 -9.95 -8.31 4.76
CA THR A 243 -9.47 -8.59 3.41
C THR A 243 -9.59 -7.34 2.53
N PRO A 244 -8.69 -7.15 1.55
CA PRO A 244 -8.72 -6.02 0.63
C PRO A 244 -10.10 -5.70 0.03
N ASN A 245 -10.86 -6.69 -0.43
CA ASN A 245 -12.21 -6.45 -0.95
C ASN A 245 -13.21 -6.07 0.12
N ASN A 246 -13.17 -6.71 1.29
CA ASN A 246 -14.07 -6.35 2.40
C ASN A 246 -13.82 -4.89 2.83
N LEU A 247 -12.56 -4.47 2.82
CA LEU A 247 -12.18 -3.09 3.11
C LEU A 247 -12.72 -2.12 2.05
N ARG A 248 -12.44 -2.36 0.75
CA ARG A 248 -12.88 -1.47 -0.36
C ARG A 248 -14.40 -1.36 -0.45
N ALA A 249 -15.11 -2.47 -0.26
CA ALA A 249 -16.56 -2.53 -0.40
C ALA A 249 -17.32 -2.14 0.88
N GLY A 250 -16.61 -1.80 1.97
CA GLY A 250 -17.24 -1.52 3.26
C GLY A 250 -18.03 -2.72 3.84
N ARG A 251 -17.51 -3.94 3.64
CA ARG A 251 -18.10 -5.22 4.06
C ARG A 251 -17.33 -5.86 5.22
N GLY A 252 -17.90 -6.91 5.80
CA GLY A 252 -17.36 -7.63 6.96
C GLY A 252 -17.80 -7.02 8.30
N GLY A 253 -18.23 -7.88 9.24
CA GLY A 253 -18.87 -7.45 10.48
C GLY A 253 -20.33 -7.01 10.32
N ASN A 254 -20.98 -6.62 11.42
CA ASN A 254 -22.36 -6.13 11.39
C ASN A 254 -22.43 -4.62 11.11
N PHE A 255 -23.64 -4.08 10.90
CA PHE A 255 -23.82 -2.65 10.60
C PHE A 255 -23.20 -1.71 11.67
N ILE A 256 -23.40 -2.03 12.96
CA ILE A 256 -22.90 -1.21 14.06
C ILE A 256 -21.38 -1.22 14.11
N SER A 257 -20.75 -2.40 13.98
CA SER A 257 -19.29 -2.51 13.97
C SER A 257 -18.71 -1.74 12.79
N ARG A 258 -19.29 -1.88 11.58
CA ARG A 258 -18.84 -1.13 10.40
C ARG A 258 -18.91 0.38 10.62
N TRP A 259 -20.00 0.89 11.16
CA TRP A 259 -20.14 2.32 11.43
C TRP A 259 -19.11 2.82 12.46
N ARG A 260 -18.91 2.09 13.57
CA ARG A 260 -17.95 2.47 14.62
C ARG A 260 -16.49 2.36 14.20
N GLU A 261 -16.18 1.43 13.30
CA GLU A 261 -14.82 1.17 12.81
C GLU A 261 -14.44 2.03 11.60
N SER A 262 -15.37 2.83 11.06
CA SER A 262 -15.14 3.63 9.86
C SER A 262 -14.61 5.02 10.20
N GLY A 263 -13.61 5.45 9.45
CA GLY A 263 -13.03 6.78 9.49
C GLY A 263 -12.88 7.36 8.09
N LYS A 264 -12.73 8.68 8.03
CA LYS A 264 -12.47 9.42 6.79
C LYS A 264 -11.22 10.28 6.99
N TYR A 265 -10.30 10.24 6.05
CA TYR A 265 -9.12 11.11 6.04
C TYR A 265 -9.10 11.96 4.76
N PRO A 266 -9.60 13.21 4.81
CA PRO A 266 -9.67 14.10 3.64
C PRO A 266 -8.29 14.49 3.10
N ASN A 267 -8.20 14.81 1.81
CA ASN A 267 -6.97 15.27 1.15
C ASN A 267 -5.72 14.40 1.43
N SER A 268 -5.89 13.09 1.54
CA SER A 268 -4.83 12.17 1.96
C SER A 268 -4.17 11.44 0.80
N SER A 269 -4.68 11.61 -0.41
CA SER A 269 -4.22 10.89 -1.60
C SER A 269 -4.44 11.70 -2.88
N TRP A 270 -3.78 11.28 -3.95
CA TRP A 270 -4.06 11.70 -5.32
C TRP A 270 -4.68 10.53 -6.08
N HIS A 271 -5.63 10.82 -6.97
CA HIS A 271 -6.14 9.84 -7.91
C HIS A 271 -6.24 10.48 -9.29
N CYS A 272 -5.60 9.90 -10.31
CA CYS A 272 -5.66 10.39 -11.68
C CYS A 272 -6.26 9.33 -12.60
N SER A 273 -7.55 9.43 -12.88
CA SER A 273 -8.21 8.44 -13.72
C SER A 273 -8.01 8.72 -15.19
N SER A 274 -7.79 7.65 -15.96
CA SER A 274 -7.62 7.70 -17.42
C SER A 274 -6.40 8.53 -17.86
N CYS A 275 -5.38 8.59 -17.02
CA CYS A 275 -4.18 9.40 -17.24
C CYS A 275 -3.07 8.61 -17.93
N PHE A 276 -3.20 8.40 -19.24
CA PHE A 276 -2.28 7.58 -20.05
C PHE A 276 -1.47 8.40 -21.05
N ASP A 277 -0.26 7.96 -21.35
CA ASP A 277 0.63 8.58 -22.34
C ASP A 277 0.31 8.20 -23.79
N SER A 278 -0.73 7.37 -24.00
CA SER A 278 -1.09 6.82 -25.31
C SER A 278 -2.56 6.48 -25.44
N MET A 279 -3.06 6.59 -26.67
CA MET A 279 -4.39 6.18 -27.10
C MET A 279 -4.56 4.68 -26.94
N GLU A 280 -3.54 3.90 -27.27
CA GLU A 280 -3.56 2.44 -27.09
C GLU A 280 -3.84 2.05 -25.63
N LEU A 281 -3.11 2.63 -24.67
CA LEU A 281 -3.33 2.34 -23.24
C LEU A 281 -4.71 2.79 -22.77
N PHE A 282 -5.19 3.94 -23.25
CA PHE A 282 -6.53 4.42 -22.96
C PHE A 282 -7.61 3.43 -23.41
N LEU A 283 -7.55 3.00 -24.68
CA LEU A 283 -8.50 2.05 -25.26
C LEU A 283 -8.40 0.66 -24.62
N ASN A 284 -7.18 0.22 -24.27
CA ASN A 284 -6.94 -1.03 -23.57
C ASN A 284 -7.56 -1.00 -22.16
N LYS A 285 -7.44 0.11 -21.42
CA LYS A 285 -8.08 0.26 -20.11
C LYS A 285 -9.60 0.18 -20.20
N MET A 286 -10.19 0.87 -21.18
CA MET A 286 -11.64 0.79 -21.44
C MET A 286 -12.10 -0.65 -21.75
N ALA A 287 -11.28 -1.43 -22.44
CA ALA A 287 -11.59 -2.81 -22.76
C ALA A 287 -11.41 -3.79 -21.58
N SER A 288 -10.64 -3.42 -20.56
CA SER A 288 -10.19 -4.35 -19.51
C SER A 288 -10.84 -4.16 -18.13
N PHE A 289 -11.40 -2.98 -17.82
CA PHE A 289 -12.03 -2.72 -16.51
C PHE A 289 -13.41 -3.35 -16.32
N SER A 290 -13.90 -3.42 -15.08
CA SER A 290 -15.16 -4.12 -14.76
C SER A 290 -16.42 -3.44 -15.31
N HIS A 291 -16.37 -2.16 -15.67
CA HIS A 291 -17.50 -1.36 -16.15
C HIS A 291 -17.80 -1.56 -17.65
N LYS A 292 -18.38 -2.73 -18.01
CA LYS A 292 -18.68 -3.12 -19.41
C LYS A 292 -19.31 -2.03 -20.30
N TRP A 293 -20.26 -1.26 -19.77
CA TRP A 293 -21.01 -0.26 -20.54
C TRP A 293 -20.14 0.89 -21.07
N MET A 294 -18.99 1.13 -20.43
CA MET A 294 -18.08 2.22 -20.77
C MET A 294 -17.17 1.89 -21.97
N ASN A 295 -17.26 0.68 -22.52
CA ASN A 295 -16.49 0.21 -23.68
C ASN A 295 -17.29 0.23 -25.01
N GLY A 296 -18.39 0.99 -25.07
CA GLY A 296 -19.19 1.15 -26.29
C GLY A 296 -18.40 1.76 -27.45
N ALA A 297 -18.73 1.38 -28.69
CA ALA A 297 -18.04 1.84 -29.90
C ALA A 297 -18.04 3.37 -30.04
N GLU A 298 -19.09 4.02 -29.57
CA GLU A 298 -19.26 5.47 -29.55
C GLU A 298 -18.20 6.19 -28.72
N TYR A 299 -17.59 5.53 -27.73
CA TYR A 299 -16.59 6.12 -26.84
C TYR A 299 -15.15 5.83 -27.29
N ARG A 300 -14.97 5.07 -28.37
CA ARG A 300 -13.67 4.53 -28.80
C ARG A 300 -13.04 5.29 -29.97
N ASP A 301 -13.69 6.36 -30.44
CA ASP A 301 -13.17 7.22 -31.49
C ASP A 301 -11.94 8.01 -30.99
N PRO A 302 -10.75 7.85 -31.61
CA PRO A 302 -9.53 8.49 -31.13
C PRO A 302 -9.60 10.02 -31.11
N GLU A 303 -10.22 10.63 -32.12
CA GLU A 303 -10.36 12.09 -32.19
C GLU A 303 -11.25 12.62 -31.07
N ARG A 304 -12.38 11.94 -30.80
CA ARG A 304 -13.24 12.23 -29.65
C ARG A 304 -12.50 12.11 -28.32
N ILE A 305 -11.69 11.06 -28.14
CA ILE A 305 -10.89 10.86 -26.92
C ILE A 305 -9.87 11.99 -26.76
N ALA A 306 -9.10 12.30 -27.80
CA ALA A 306 -8.11 13.37 -27.76
C ALA A 306 -8.75 14.74 -27.47
N ASN A 307 -9.89 15.04 -28.09
CA ASN A 307 -10.69 16.23 -27.77
C ASN A 307 -11.13 16.23 -26.30
N ALA A 308 -11.62 15.10 -25.79
CA ALA A 308 -12.06 15.01 -24.40
C ALA A 308 -10.92 15.23 -23.41
N VAL A 309 -9.73 14.69 -23.71
CA VAL A 309 -8.51 14.86 -22.93
C VAL A 309 -8.00 16.30 -22.95
N ARG A 310 -8.01 16.98 -24.11
CA ARG A 310 -7.62 18.39 -24.24
C ARG A 310 -8.52 19.33 -23.46
N GLU A 311 -9.83 19.09 -23.53
CA GLU A 311 -10.84 19.98 -22.95
C GLU A 311 -11.22 19.62 -21.50
N GLY A 312 -10.73 18.48 -20.99
CA GLY A 312 -11.06 18.01 -19.64
C GLY A 312 -12.54 17.64 -19.50
N VAL A 313 -13.16 17.10 -20.54
CA VAL A 313 -14.58 16.70 -20.53
C VAL A 313 -14.74 15.19 -20.38
N ASP A 314 -15.78 14.76 -19.68
CA ASP A 314 -16.05 13.33 -19.49
C ASP A 314 -16.37 12.65 -20.83
N ILE A 315 -15.51 11.71 -21.27
CA ILE A 315 -15.67 11.02 -22.56
C ILE A 315 -17.01 10.27 -22.66
N TRP A 316 -17.55 9.83 -21.51
CA TRP A 316 -18.84 9.14 -21.42
C TRP A 316 -20.06 10.06 -21.33
N GLY A 317 -19.88 11.39 -21.25
CA GLY A 317 -20.96 12.37 -21.24
C GLY A 317 -21.80 12.39 -19.96
N ARG A 318 -21.27 11.93 -18.82
CA ARG A 318 -21.98 11.94 -17.53
C ARG A 318 -22.07 13.36 -16.99
N ARG A 319 -23.29 13.88 -16.83
CA ARG A 319 -23.54 15.26 -16.36
C ARG A 319 -23.02 15.57 -14.96
N SER A 320 -22.86 14.53 -14.11
CA SER A 320 -22.32 14.64 -12.75
C SER A 320 -20.82 14.86 -12.73
N ASN A 321 -20.11 14.52 -13.81
CA ASN A 321 -18.66 14.53 -13.86
C ASN A 321 -18.23 15.83 -14.51
N LYS A 322 -17.84 16.79 -13.68
CA LYS A 322 -17.36 18.11 -14.10
C LYS A 322 -15.96 18.29 -13.57
N PHE A 323 -15.13 18.94 -14.35
CA PHE A 323 -13.74 19.18 -14.00
C PHE A 323 -13.45 20.67 -14.14
N GLU A 324 -12.65 21.20 -13.21
CA GLU A 324 -12.05 22.52 -13.31
C GLU A 324 -10.61 22.36 -13.83
N ARG A 325 -10.22 23.26 -14.73
CA ARG A 325 -8.86 23.33 -15.23
C ARG A 325 -8.01 24.16 -14.28
N ILE A 326 -6.93 23.57 -13.77
CA ILE A 326 -5.96 24.20 -12.86
C ILE A 326 -4.70 24.52 -13.63
N GLU A 327 -4.40 25.81 -13.74
CA GLU A 327 -3.15 26.30 -14.32
C GLU A 327 -2.01 26.17 -13.31
N ASN A 328 -0.84 25.69 -13.77
CA ASN A 328 0.37 25.54 -12.96
C ASN A 328 0.16 24.79 -11.63
N ASN A 329 -0.65 23.72 -11.64
CA ASN A 329 -0.87 22.91 -10.46
C ASN A 329 0.47 22.47 -9.83
N GLN A 330 0.62 22.66 -8.52
CA GLN A 330 1.79 22.23 -7.75
C GLN A 330 1.51 21.00 -6.88
N ASP A 331 0.24 20.59 -6.80
CA ASP A 331 -0.22 19.47 -6.00
C ASP A 331 -0.21 18.16 -6.80
N LEU A 332 0.99 17.59 -6.98
CA LEU A 332 1.22 16.35 -7.71
C LEU A 332 2.45 15.60 -7.15
N PRO A 333 2.61 14.30 -7.46
CA PRO A 333 3.79 13.53 -7.06
C PRO A 333 5.10 14.15 -7.57
N ALA A 334 6.17 14.04 -6.78
CA ALA A 334 7.48 14.64 -7.09
C ALA A 334 8.01 14.20 -8.46
N LEU A 335 7.96 12.91 -8.77
CA LEU A 335 8.38 12.40 -10.08
C LEU A 335 7.63 13.06 -11.25
N VAL A 336 6.32 13.28 -11.09
CA VAL A 336 5.50 13.94 -12.14
C VAL A 336 5.89 15.41 -12.29
N ARG A 337 6.28 16.07 -11.20
CA ARG A 337 6.71 17.46 -11.20
C ARG A 337 8.05 17.61 -11.90
N ASP A 338 8.99 16.75 -11.53
CA ASP A 338 10.42 16.97 -11.78
C ASP A 338 10.95 16.23 -13.01
N ASP A 339 10.35 15.11 -13.43
CA ASP A 339 10.81 14.31 -14.58
C ASP A 339 10.00 14.64 -15.87
N PRO A 340 10.67 15.05 -16.97
CA PRO A 340 10.00 15.44 -18.21
C PRO A 340 9.27 14.30 -18.93
N ARG A 341 9.57 13.02 -18.64
CA ARG A 341 8.83 11.88 -19.21
C ARG A 341 7.34 11.94 -18.87
N TYR A 342 6.99 12.53 -17.72
CA TYR A 342 5.63 12.67 -17.24
C TYR A 342 5.01 14.03 -17.57
N ALA A 343 5.56 14.79 -18.52
CA ALA A 343 5.03 16.09 -18.92
C ALA A 343 3.55 16.01 -19.37
N TYR A 344 3.13 14.89 -19.97
CA TYR A 344 1.75 14.65 -20.37
C TYR A 344 0.76 14.67 -19.20
N LEU A 345 1.21 14.39 -17.97
CA LEU A 345 0.40 14.49 -16.75
C LEU A 345 0.28 15.92 -16.22
N LYS A 346 1.04 16.87 -16.77
CA LYS A 346 1.02 18.29 -16.38
C LYS A 346 0.37 19.17 -17.43
N ASP A 347 0.52 18.83 -18.71
CA ASP A 347 -0.12 19.55 -19.81
C ASP A 347 -0.59 18.64 -20.93
N ARG A 348 -1.87 18.76 -21.26
CA ARG A 348 -2.60 18.04 -22.30
C ARG A 348 -3.09 18.93 -23.43
N SER A 349 -2.75 20.22 -23.42
CA SER A 349 -3.36 21.22 -24.31
C SER A 349 -2.90 21.15 -25.77
N GLY A 350 -1.77 20.47 -26.05
CA GLY A 350 -1.22 20.33 -27.40
C GLY A 350 -2.09 19.47 -28.32
N GLU A 351 -1.84 19.54 -29.63
CA GLU A 351 -2.62 18.83 -30.67
C GLU A 351 -2.76 17.33 -30.37
N SER A 352 -1.66 16.69 -29.95
CA SER A 352 -1.60 15.27 -29.62
C SER A 352 -2.32 14.88 -28.33
N ALA A 353 -2.88 15.84 -27.58
CA ALA A 353 -3.43 15.63 -26.24
C ALA A 353 -2.42 14.96 -25.27
N GLY A 354 -1.11 15.18 -25.48
CA GLY A 354 -0.04 14.54 -24.71
C GLY A 354 0.04 13.02 -24.90
N MET A 355 -0.55 12.48 -25.97
CA MET A 355 -0.44 11.07 -26.34
C MET A 355 0.69 10.87 -27.35
N LYS A 356 1.51 9.83 -27.19
CA LYS A 356 2.67 9.56 -28.04
C LYS A 356 2.32 8.95 -29.41
N ASP A 357 1.13 8.37 -29.51
CA ASP A 357 0.62 7.60 -30.65
C ASP A 357 -0.60 8.25 -31.31
N TYR A 358 -0.85 9.54 -31.02
CA TYR A 358 -1.91 10.33 -31.62
C TYR A 358 -1.30 11.61 -32.27
N PRO A 359 -1.68 11.97 -33.51
CA PRO A 359 -1.13 13.10 -34.25
C PRO A 359 -1.22 14.46 -33.55
#